data_AF-A0A846SEU2-F1
#
_entry.id   AF-A0A846SEU2-F1
#
_cell.length_a   1.000
_cell.length_b   1.000
_cell.length_c   1.000
_cell.angle_alpha   90.00
_cell.angle_beta   90.00
_cell.angle_gamma   90.00
#
_symmetry.space_group_name_H-M   'P 1'
#
loop_
_entity.id
_entity.type
_entity.pdbx_description
1 polymer ?
#
loop_
_entity_poly.entity_id
_entity_poly.type
_entity_poly.pdbx_seq_one_letter_code
_entity_poly.pdbx_strand_id
1 'polypeptide(L)'
;MNTRTTSRSPRARRRRFAVVALALALAVVVAFAVQQSLSVAFADAARPGTLPVPTDRPAEGGVGTGSVIAPSEADGVIRDGDQPTVFDVDRVAVGNLDPALLAALQRAASDAEGDGITFRVNSGWRTPALQERMLQDAIVQYGSEAEARRWVATPETSEHVTGDAVDLGPLPALDWLVQRGWRYGLCQIYANETWHYELRPDAADDGCPEMLADPTADPRMQR
;
A
#
# COMPACT_ATOMS: atom_id res chain seq x y z
N MET A 1 -33.60 26.16 -41.13
CA MET A 1 -32.72 24.99 -40.92
C MET A 1 -32.81 24.62 -39.46
N ASN A 2 -33.55 23.56 -39.11
CA ASN A 2 -33.80 23.17 -37.72
C ASN A 2 -32.79 22.11 -37.29
N THR A 3 -31.88 22.47 -36.39
CA THR A 3 -30.92 21.57 -35.76
C THR A 3 -31.65 20.68 -34.75
N ARG A 4 -31.79 19.40 -35.06
CA ARG A 4 -32.31 18.39 -34.11
C ARG A 4 -31.22 18.08 -33.08
N THR A 5 -31.39 18.54 -31.85
CA THR A 5 -30.60 18.10 -30.71
C THR A 5 -31.04 16.69 -30.31
N THR A 6 -30.24 15.68 -30.63
CA THR A 6 -30.48 14.29 -30.24
C THR A 6 -30.26 14.14 -28.74
N SER A 7 -31.32 14.27 -27.94
CA SER A 7 -31.32 13.92 -26.51
C SER A 7 -31.01 12.42 -26.36
N ARG A 8 -29.82 12.09 -25.86
CA ARG A 8 -29.45 10.71 -25.51
C ARG A 8 -30.32 10.27 -24.34
N SER A 9 -31.10 9.20 -24.57
CA SER A 9 -32.06 8.70 -23.59
C SER A 9 -31.39 8.33 -22.25
N PRO A 10 -32.06 8.57 -21.11
CA PRO A 10 -31.51 8.27 -19.77
C PRO A 10 -31.15 6.78 -19.58
N ARG A 11 -31.76 5.88 -20.35
CA ARG A 11 -31.42 4.45 -20.41
C ARG A 11 -30.03 4.18 -20.98
N ALA A 12 -29.59 4.97 -21.97
CA ALA A 12 -28.24 4.85 -22.55
C ALA A 12 -27.15 5.34 -21.57
N ARG A 13 -27.46 6.33 -20.73
CA ARG A 13 -26.55 6.84 -19.70
C ARG A 13 -26.36 5.80 -18.57
N ARG A 14 -27.46 5.22 -18.08
CA ARG A 14 -27.42 4.14 -17.06
C ARG A 14 -26.69 2.89 -17.53
N ARG A 15 -26.87 2.48 -18.80
CA ARG A 15 -26.09 1.37 -19.39
C ARG A 15 -24.59 1.64 -19.44
N ARG A 16 -24.17 2.88 -19.73
CA ARG A 16 -22.74 3.25 -19.73
C ARG A 16 -22.14 3.24 -18.33
N PHE A 17 -22.86 3.74 -17.33
CA PHE A 17 -22.42 3.66 -15.93
C PHE A 17 -22.33 2.21 -15.44
N ALA A 18 -23.29 1.35 -15.82
CA ALA A 18 -23.24 -0.06 -15.48
C ALA A 18 -22.06 -0.80 -16.13
N VAL A 19 -21.72 -0.47 -17.39
CA VAL A 19 -20.57 -1.07 -18.08
C VAL A 19 -19.24 -0.60 -17.49
N VAL A 20 -19.11 0.68 -17.11
CA VAL A 20 -17.90 1.21 -16.46
C VAL A 20 -17.74 0.63 -15.05
N ALA A 21 -18.81 0.54 -14.26
CA ALA A 21 -18.78 -0.07 -12.94
C ALA A 21 -18.44 -1.57 -13.00
N LEU A 22 -18.96 -2.29 -14.01
CA LEU A 22 -18.63 -3.70 -14.21
C LEU A 22 -17.18 -3.87 -14.67
N ALA A 23 -16.65 -2.98 -15.52
CA ALA A 23 -15.25 -3.01 -15.93
C ALA A 23 -14.28 -2.71 -14.77
N LEU A 24 -14.63 -1.74 -13.90
CA LEU A 24 -13.85 -1.45 -12.69
C LEU A 24 -13.92 -2.59 -11.67
N ALA A 25 -15.09 -3.19 -11.46
CA ALA A 25 -15.24 -4.36 -10.61
C ALA A 25 -14.44 -5.56 -11.16
N LEU A 26 -14.42 -5.75 -12.49
CA LEU A 26 -13.63 -6.80 -13.13
C LEU A 26 -12.12 -6.52 -13.00
N ALA A 27 -11.69 -5.26 -13.10
CA ALA A 27 -10.29 -4.87 -12.90
C ALA A 27 -9.84 -5.12 -11.44
N VAL A 28 -10.68 -4.82 -10.45
CA VAL A 28 -10.41 -5.11 -9.03
C VAL A 28 -10.37 -6.62 -8.76
N VAL A 29 -11.28 -7.40 -9.36
CA VAL A 29 -11.28 -8.86 -9.23
C VAL A 29 -10.05 -9.49 -9.90
N VAL A 30 -9.62 -8.98 -11.05
CA VAL A 30 -8.39 -9.45 -11.72
C VAL A 30 -7.16 -9.06 -10.89
N ALA A 31 -7.08 -7.84 -10.35
CA ALA A 31 -6.01 -7.44 -9.44
C ALA A 31 -5.94 -8.33 -8.19
N PHE A 32 -7.09 -8.63 -7.58
CA PHE A 32 -7.17 -9.52 -6.42
C PHE A 32 -6.83 -10.98 -6.75
N ALA A 33 -7.21 -11.47 -7.94
CA ALA A 33 -6.88 -12.81 -8.40
C ALA A 33 -5.39 -12.97 -8.74
N VAL A 34 -4.74 -11.94 -9.31
CA VAL A 34 -3.28 -11.96 -9.54
C VAL A 34 -2.52 -11.98 -8.21
N GLN A 35 -2.99 -11.25 -7.20
CA GLN A 35 -2.39 -11.26 -5.86
C GLN A 35 -2.48 -12.64 -5.19
N GLN A 36 -3.56 -13.40 -5.40
CA GLN A 36 -3.67 -14.78 -4.91
C GLN A 36 -2.90 -15.82 -5.73
N SER A 37 -2.57 -15.53 -6.99
CA SER A 37 -1.94 -16.50 -7.90
C SER A 37 -0.41 -16.60 -7.72
N LEU A 38 0.22 -15.61 -7.09
CA LEU A 38 1.64 -15.67 -6.72
C LEU A 38 1.93 -16.61 -5.54
N SER A 39 0.89 -17.09 -4.84
CA SER A 39 1.00 -17.90 -3.61
C SER A 39 0.92 -19.41 -3.83
N VAL A 40 0.59 -19.89 -5.04
CA VAL A 40 0.49 -21.33 -5.33
C VAL A 40 1.81 -21.91 -5.87
N ALA A 41 2.70 -21.08 -6.43
CA ALA A 41 3.96 -21.55 -7.00
C ALA A 41 5.05 -21.89 -5.97
N PHE A 42 4.91 -21.46 -4.72
CA PHE A 42 5.92 -21.70 -3.66
C PHE A 42 5.55 -22.83 -2.68
N ALA A 43 4.34 -23.39 -2.78
CA ALA A 43 3.88 -24.43 -1.85
C ALA A 43 4.31 -25.87 -2.24
N ASP A 44 4.76 -26.10 -3.48
CA ASP A 44 5.06 -27.46 -3.97
C ASP A 44 6.52 -27.92 -3.75
N ALA A 45 7.39 -27.07 -3.19
CA ALA A 45 8.80 -27.39 -2.96
C ALA A 45 9.13 -28.00 -1.59
N ALA A 46 8.14 -28.14 -0.69
CA ALA A 46 8.36 -28.63 0.68
C ALA A 46 7.63 -29.96 0.94
N ARG A 47 8.09 -31.06 0.32
CA ARG A 47 7.83 -32.42 0.82
C ARG A 47 9.15 -33.07 1.25
N PRO A 48 9.29 -33.55 2.50
CA PRO A 48 10.47 -34.29 2.91
C PRO A 48 10.37 -35.73 2.37
N GLY A 49 11.13 -36.02 1.33
CA GLY A 49 11.40 -37.40 0.87
C GLY A 49 12.62 -37.96 1.56
N THR A 50 12.45 -39.06 2.29
CA THR A 50 13.49 -39.79 3.02
C THR A 50 14.42 -40.59 2.09
N LEU A 51 15.70 -40.70 2.49
CA LEU A 51 16.78 -41.68 2.16
C LEU A 51 17.84 -41.26 1.11
N PRO A 52 19.07 -41.81 1.17
CA PRO A 52 19.95 -42.10 2.31
C PRO A 52 21.36 -41.45 2.17
N VAL A 53 22.15 -41.49 3.24
CA VAL A 53 23.55 -41.02 3.31
C VAL A 53 24.46 -41.79 2.34
N PRO A 54 25.39 -41.09 1.66
CA PRO A 54 26.78 -41.56 1.61
C PRO A 54 27.84 -40.49 1.92
N THR A 55 28.97 -41.02 2.41
CA THR A 55 30.19 -40.43 2.98
C THR A 55 31.10 -39.61 2.04
N ASP A 56 31.83 -38.68 2.68
CA ASP A 56 33.19 -38.13 2.44
C ASP A 56 33.60 -37.49 1.08
N ARG A 57 33.78 -36.15 1.07
CA ARG A 57 35.09 -35.47 0.96
C ARG A 57 34.93 -33.92 0.95
N PRO A 58 35.89 -33.15 1.47
CA PRO A 58 35.86 -31.68 1.41
C PRO A 58 36.48 -31.19 0.09
N ALA A 59 35.78 -30.27 -0.59
CA ALA A 59 36.35 -29.50 -1.69
C ALA A 59 35.82 -28.06 -1.66
N GLU A 60 36.75 -27.16 -1.93
CA GLU A 60 36.76 -25.72 -1.71
C GLU A 60 35.77 -24.92 -2.57
N GLY A 61 35.46 -23.72 -2.07
CA GLY A 61 35.51 -22.48 -2.86
C GLY A 61 34.64 -22.41 -4.11
N GLY A 62 33.36 -22.09 -3.93
CA GLY A 62 32.48 -21.66 -5.03
C GLY A 62 31.84 -20.32 -4.70
N VAL A 63 32.34 -19.26 -5.33
CA VAL A 63 31.79 -17.89 -5.29
C VAL A 63 30.30 -17.92 -5.62
N GLY A 64 29.47 -17.59 -4.64
CA GLY A 64 28.02 -17.50 -4.80
C GLY A 64 27.66 -16.31 -5.68
N THR A 65 27.32 -16.58 -6.93
CA THR A 65 26.53 -15.69 -7.79
C THR A 65 25.31 -15.16 -7.04
N GLY A 66 25.12 -13.85 -7.06
CA GLY A 66 24.17 -13.10 -6.25
C GLY A 66 22.76 -13.69 -6.23
N SER A 67 22.40 -14.31 -5.11
CA SER A 67 21.02 -14.60 -4.78
C SER A 67 20.34 -13.27 -4.48
N VAL A 68 19.38 -12.87 -5.32
CA VAL A 68 18.47 -11.78 -4.98
C VAL A 68 17.64 -12.28 -3.79
N ILE A 69 18.03 -11.88 -2.59
CA ILE A 69 17.28 -12.23 -1.38
C ILE A 69 15.90 -11.61 -1.52
N ALA A 70 14.85 -12.44 -1.47
CA ALA A 70 13.48 -11.96 -1.53
C ALA A 70 13.21 -11.00 -0.36
N PRO A 71 12.45 -9.90 -0.56
CA PRO A 71 12.12 -8.98 0.53
C PRO A 71 11.51 -9.71 1.73
N SER A 72 11.86 -9.24 2.91
CA SER A 72 11.52 -9.85 4.18
C SER A 72 10.89 -8.85 5.14
N GLU A 73 10.50 -9.32 6.32
CA GLU A 73 10.02 -8.44 7.39
C GLU A 73 11.06 -7.38 7.78
N ALA A 74 12.36 -7.68 7.68
CA ALA A 74 13.43 -6.71 7.91
C ALA A 74 13.40 -5.54 6.91
N ASP A 75 12.78 -5.75 5.74
CA ASP A 75 12.62 -4.73 4.71
C ASP A 75 11.34 -3.89 4.89
N GLY A 76 10.51 -4.22 5.89
CA GLY A 76 9.19 -3.62 6.10
C GLY A 76 8.04 -4.38 5.43
N VAL A 77 8.26 -5.61 4.96
CA VAL A 77 7.18 -6.44 4.38
C VAL A 77 6.21 -6.91 5.47
N ILE A 78 4.93 -6.63 5.26
CA ILE A 78 3.81 -7.25 5.98
C ILE A 78 3.26 -8.36 5.10
N ARG A 79 3.23 -9.61 5.59
CA ARG A 79 2.87 -10.77 4.77
C ARG A 79 1.35 -10.91 4.64
N ASP A 80 0.90 -11.57 3.58
CA ASP A 80 -0.51 -11.89 3.41
C ASP A 80 -1.05 -12.67 4.62
N GLY A 81 -2.16 -12.19 5.17
CA GLY A 81 -2.79 -12.76 6.37
C GLY A 81 -2.28 -12.19 7.69
N ASP A 82 -1.12 -11.52 7.70
CA ASP A 82 -0.70 -10.70 8.83
C ASP A 82 -1.62 -9.47 8.92
N GLN A 83 -2.00 -9.10 10.14
CA GLN A 83 -2.91 -7.99 10.40
C GLN A 83 -2.39 -7.12 11.56
N PRO A 84 -1.18 -6.54 11.42
CA PRO A 84 -0.61 -5.71 12.47
C PRO A 84 -1.46 -4.46 12.69
N THR A 85 -1.50 -4.02 13.94
CA THR A 85 -2.02 -2.76 14.41
C THR A 85 -0.91 -1.74 14.55
N VAL A 86 -1.30 -0.50 14.82
CA VAL A 86 -0.40 0.58 15.20
C VAL A 86 0.27 0.38 16.58
N PHE A 87 -0.07 -0.69 17.29
CA PHE A 87 0.53 -1.05 18.59
C PHE A 87 1.57 -2.17 18.48
N ASP A 88 1.66 -2.87 17.34
CA ASP A 88 2.60 -3.97 17.10
C ASP A 88 3.99 -3.43 16.73
N VAL A 89 4.60 -2.68 17.66
CA VAL A 89 5.88 -1.95 17.46
C VAL A 89 7.10 -2.86 17.33
N ASP A 90 6.96 -4.15 17.59
CA ASP A 90 7.96 -5.17 17.31
C ASP A 90 8.06 -5.49 15.82
N ARG A 91 7.04 -5.17 15.03
CA ARG A 91 7.06 -5.25 13.58
C ARG A 91 7.86 -4.09 13.00
N VAL A 92 8.84 -4.40 12.16
CA VAL A 92 9.72 -3.40 11.52
C VAL A 92 8.93 -2.32 10.78
N ALA A 93 7.85 -2.69 10.08
CA ALA A 93 7.00 -1.74 9.38
C ALA A 93 6.29 -0.73 10.29
N VAL A 94 6.06 -1.06 11.57
CA VAL A 94 5.38 -0.19 12.54
C VAL A 94 6.39 0.51 13.44
N GLY A 95 7.37 -0.21 13.97
CA GLY A 95 8.36 0.30 14.91
C GLY A 95 9.33 1.34 14.32
N ASN A 96 9.47 1.38 12.99
CA ASN A 96 10.31 2.37 12.29
C ASN A 96 9.53 3.56 11.72
N LEU A 97 8.22 3.68 12.00
CA LEU A 97 7.49 4.92 11.70
C LEU A 97 8.07 6.08 12.50
N ASP A 98 7.92 7.30 11.98
CA ASP A 98 8.26 8.51 12.73
C ASP A 98 7.54 8.47 14.09
N PRO A 99 8.25 8.72 15.21
CA PRO A 99 7.65 8.60 16.54
C PRO A 99 6.45 9.51 16.77
N ALA A 100 6.39 10.69 16.15
CA ALA A 100 5.26 11.59 16.29
C ALA A 100 4.04 11.08 15.49
N LEU A 101 4.27 10.54 14.28
CA LEU A 101 3.23 9.86 13.50
C LEU A 101 2.68 8.66 14.27
N LEU A 102 3.56 7.78 14.76
CA LEU A 102 3.15 6.59 15.52
C LEU A 102 2.34 6.96 16.77
N ALA A 103 2.76 7.98 17.51
CA ALA A 103 2.03 8.46 18.67
C ALA A 103 0.64 9.01 18.30
N ALA A 104 0.52 9.72 17.17
CA ALA A 104 -0.77 10.21 16.67
C ALA A 104 -1.70 9.06 16.26
N LEU A 105 -1.17 8.07 15.55
CA LEU A 105 -1.88 6.85 15.16
C LEU A 105 -2.40 6.08 16.36
N GLN A 106 -1.58 5.90 17.40
CA GLN A 106 -1.96 5.19 18.61
C GLN A 106 -3.06 5.92 19.38
N ARG A 107 -2.99 7.25 19.51
CA ARG A 107 -4.08 8.04 20.11
C ARG A 107 -5.39 7.91 19.33
N ALA A 108 -5.33 8.02 18.00
CA ALA A 108 -6.49 7.88 17.14
C ALA A 108 -7.10 6.47 17.21
N ALA A 109 -6.25 5.43 17.22
CA ALA A 109 -6.68 4.04 17.31
C ALA A 109 -7.35 3.74 18.65
N SER A 110 -6.80 4.22 19.78
CA SER A 110 -7.44 4.05 21.09
C SER A 110 -8.82 4.69 21.17
N ASP A 111 -9.02 5.85 20.55
CA ASP A 111 -10.35 6.49 20.52
C ASP A 111 -11.31 5.75 19.57
N ALA A 112 -10.79 5.26 18.42
CA ALA A 112 -11.57 4.48 17.46
C ALA A 112 -12.03 3.13 18.02
N GLU A 113 -11.29 2.53 18.95
CA GLU A 113 -11.70 1.30 19.66
C GLU A 113 -13.01 1.49 20.44
N GLY A 114 -13.25 2.69 20.98
CA GLY A 114 -14.50 3.06 21.63
C GLY A 114 -15.72 3.00 20.68
N ASP A 115 -15.47 3.17 19.39
CA ASP A 115 -16.46 3.05 18.30
C ASP A 115 -16.47 1.63 17.68
N GLY A 116 -15.70 0.68 18.23
CA GLY A 116 -15.57 -0.69 17.73
C GLY A 116 -14.73 -0.81 16.45
N ILE A 117 -13.85 0.16 16.19
CA ILE A 117 -13.05 0.26 14.98
C ILE A 117 -11.58 -0.03 15.32
N THR A 118 -10.95 -0.90 14.54
CA THR A 118 -9.54 -1.25 14.71
C THR A 118 -8.73 -0.83 13.49
N PHE A 119 -7.61 -0.16 13.72
CA PHE A 119 -6.68 0.21 12.66
C PHE A 119 -5.75 -0.95 12.36
N ARG A 120 -5.62 -1.29 11.07
CA ARG A 120 -4.66 -2.25 10.53
C ARG A 120 -3.66 -1.51 9.66
N VAL A 121 -2.39 -1.84 9.84
CA VAL A 121 -1.30 -1.33 9.00
C VAL A 121 -1.15 -2.27 7.82
N ASN A 122 -1.43 -1.78 6.62
CA ASN A 122 -1.23 -2.51 5.37
C ASN A 122 0.20 -2.31 4.85
N SER A 123 0.75 -1.11 5.04
CA SER A 123 2.14 -0.77 4.77
C SER A 123 2.57 0.35 5.72
N GLY A 124 3.77 0.27 6.29
CA GLY A 124 4.31 1.32 7.15
C GLY A 124 5.68 1.74 6.64
N TRP A 125 6.67 1.76 7.51
CA TRP A 125 8.05 1.96 7.10
C TRP A 125 8.53 0.83 6.18
N ARG A 126 9.31 1.19 5.15
CA ARG A 126 9.97 0.22 4.25
C ARG A 126 11.35 0.68 3.80
N THR A 127 12.22 -0.27 3.45
CA THR A 127 13.55 0.05 2.92
C THR A 127 13.46 0.70 1.53
N PRO A 128 14.47 1.50 1.13
CA PRO A 128 14.60 2.00 -0.24
C PRO A 128 14.61 0.88 -1.29
N ALA A 129 15.21 -0.28 -0.97
CA ALA A 129 15.26 -1.42 -1.86
C ALA A 129 13.87 -2.07 -2.07
N LEU A 130 13.07 -2.15 -1.00
CA LEU A 130 11.67 -2.59 -1.14
C LEU A 130 10.85 -1.57 -1.94
N GLN A 131 11.03 -0.28 -1.70
CA GLN A 131 10.39 0.78 -2.49
C GLN A 131 10.72 0.65 -3.98
N GLU A 132 12.00 0.48 -4.32
CA GLU A 132 12.44 0.32 -5.71
C GLU A 132 11.78 -0.88 -6.35
N ARG A 133 11.73 -2.01 -5.63
CA ARG A 133 11.07 -3.22 -6.13
C ARG A 133 9.58 -2.96 -6.41
N MET A 134 8.88 -2.29 -5.50
CA MET A 134 7.47 -1.95 -5.70
C MET A 134 7.25 -1.02 -6.89
N LEU A 135 8.16 -0.08 -7.14
CA LEU A 135 8.11 0.79 -8.32
C LEU A 135 8.31 -0.03 -9.61
N GLN A 136 9.28 -0.93 -9.64
CA GLN A 136 9.50 -1.81 -10.79
C GLN A 136 8.30 -2.73 -11.07
N ASP A 137 7.71 -3.31 -10.02
CA ASP A 137 6.50 -4.13 -10.16
C ASP A 137 5.31 -3.30 -10.68
N ALA A 138 5.17 -2.04 -10.23
CA ALA A 138 4.17 -1.11 -10.73
C ALA A 138 4.42 -0.69 -12.19
N ILE A 139 5.68 -0.49 -12.61
CA ILE A 139 6.02 -0.21 -14.02
C ILE A 139 5.56 -1.36 -14.92
N VAL A 140 5.79 -2.61 -14.50
CA VAL A 140 5.31 -3.79 -15.23
C VAL A 140 3.79 -3.83 -15.29
N GLN A 141 3.12 -3.51 -14.18
CA GLN A 141 1.65 -3.53 -14.08
C GLN A 141 0.98 -2.44 -14.94
N TYR A 142 1.49 -1.20 -14.88
CA TYR A 142 0.89 -0.03 -15.51
C TYR A 142 1.48 0.30 -16.89
N GLY A 143 2.53 -0.41 -17.30
CA GLY A 143 3.14 -0.34 -18.63
C GLY A 143 4.04 0.87 -18.88
N SER A 144 4.18 1.77 -17.91
CA SER A 144 5.15 2.87 -17.95
C SER A 144 5.46 3.39 -16.56
N GLU A 145 6.65 3.95 -16.40
CA GLU A 145 7.03 4.68 -15.18
C GLU A 145 6.10 5.85 -14.93
N ALA A 146 5.76 6.64 -15.95
CA ALA A 146 4.86 7.78 -15.80
C ALA A 146 3.50 7.40 -15.18
N GLU A 147 2.91 6.27 -15.56
CA GLU A 147 1.65 5.81 -14.95
C GLU A 147 1.87 5.17 -13.58
N ALA A 148 2.96 4.41 -13.40
CA ALA A 148 3.31 3.81 -12.11
C ALA A 148 3.55 4.87 -11.01
N ARG A 149 4.16 6.00 -11.37
CA ARG A 149 4.45 7.14 -10.47
C ARG A 149 3.19 7.79 -9.88
N ARG A 150 2.01 7.52 -10.45
CA ARG A 150 0.71 7.94 -9.90
C ARG A 150 0.24 7.10 -8.72
N TRP A 151 0.96 6.03 -8.39
CA TRP A 151 0.63 5.09 -7.32
C TRP A 151 1.83 4.73 -6.45
N VAL A 152 3.05 4.80 -6.99
CA VAL A 152 4.26 4.37 -6.30
C VAL A 152 5.36 5.42 -6.45
N ALA A 153 5.75 6.02 -5.32
CA ALA A 153 6.88 6.94 -5.23
C ALA A 153 8.24 6.24 -5.45
N THR A 154 9.31 7.02 -5.60
CA THR A 154 10.66 6.50 -5.86
C THR A 154 11.31 6.25 -4.50
N PRO A 155 12.39 5.48 -4.44
CA PRO A 155 13.14 5.31 -3.19
C PRO A 155 13.52 6.63 -2.52
N GLU A 156 13.80 7.67 -3.29
CA GLU A 156 14.29 8.97 -2.79
C GLU A 156 13.18 9.88 -2.27
N THR A 157 11.94 9.74 -2.77
CA THR A 157 10.85 10.66 -2.46
C THR A 157 9.75 10.04 -1.61
N SER A 158 9.75 8.72 -1.42
CA SER A 158 8.69 8.03 -0.68
C SER A 158 8.74 8.33 0.82
N GLU A 159 7.63 8.84 1.35
CA GLU A 159 7.46 9.10 2.78
C GLU A 159 7.41 7.81 3.62
N HIS A 160 7.12 6.66 3.01
CA HIS A 160 7.26 5.37 3.70
C HIS A 160 8.72 4.99 3.96
N VAL A 161 9.67 5.53 3.18
CA VAL A 161 11.10 5.26 3.37
C VAL A 161 11.64 6.06 4.55
N THR A 162 11.14 7.28 4.75
CA THR A 162 11.48 8.13 5.90
C THR A 162 10.69 7.77 7.16
N GLY A 163 9.58 7.02 7.02
CA GLY A 163 8.69 6.64 8.12
C GLY A 163 7.59 7.66 8.39
N ASP A 164 7.43 8.66 7.51
CA ASP A 164 6.49 9.77 7.65
C ASP A 164 5.09 9.47 7.07
N ALA A 165 4.90 8.28 6.50
CA ALA A 165 3.63 7.80 5.96
C ALA A 165 3.26 6.38 6.41
N VAL A 166 1.95 6.12 6.43
CA VAL A 166 1.38 4.80 6.71
C VAL A 166 0.17 4.54 5.83
N ASP A 167 0.06 3.30 5.34
CA ASP A 167 -1.11 2.79 4.64
C ASP A 167 -1.99 2.00 5.62
N LEU A 168 -3.22 2.44 5.79
CA LEU A 168 -4.15 1.88 6.77
C LEU A 168 -5.32 1.13 6.14
N GLY A 169 -5.96 0.31 6.95
CA GLY A 169 -7.24 -0.31 6.69
C GLY A 169 -7.88 -0.81 7.99
N PRO A 170 -8.98 -1.56 7.93
CA PRO A 170 -9.86 -1.77 6.78
C PRO A 170 -10.71 -0.53 6.46
N LEU A 171 -11.60 -0.60 5.46
CA LEU A 171 -12.47 0.52 5.06
C LEU A 171 -13.20 1.24 6.22
N PRO A 172 -13.74 0.56 7.26
CA PRO A 172 -14.31 1.26 8.43
C PRO A 172 -13.31 2.16 9.18
N ALA A 173 -12.04 1.77 9.25
CA ALA A 173 -11.00 2.62 9.84
C ALA A 173 -10.73 3.85 8.97
N LEU A 174 -10.72 3.68 7.65
CA LEU A 174 -10.54 4.78 6.70
C LEU A 174 -11.71 5.77 6.76
N ASP A 175 -12.96 5.28 6.83
CA ASP A 175 -14.15 6.12 6.99
C ASP A 175 -14.11 6.93 8.30
N TRP A 176 -13.65 6.31 9.38
CA TRP A 176 -13.47 7.00 10.67
C TRP A 176 -12.40 8.09 10.58
N LEU A 177 -11.26 7.79 9.95
CA LEU A 177 -10.15 8.73 9.78
C LEU A 177 -10.53 9.92 8.90
N VAL A 178 -11.29 9.73 7.82
CA VAL A 178 -11.79 10.86 7.00
C VAL A 178 -12.63 11.83 7.83
N GLN A 179 -13.39 11.33 8.80
CA GLN A 179 -14.26 12.17 9.64
C GLN A 179 -13.54 12.81 10.83
N ARG A 180 -12.51 12.15 11.36
CA ARG A 180 -11.94 12.46 12.70
C ARG A 180 -10.42 12.58 12.73
N GLY A 181 -9.72 12.11 11.71
CA GLY A 181 -8.26 12.03 11.65
C GLY A 181 -7.57 13.38 11.85
N TRP A 182 -8.17 14.46 11.33
CA TRP A 182 -7.66 15.83 11.49
C TRP A 182 -7.40 16.21 12.96
N ARG A 183 -8.21 15.72 13.90
CA ARG A 183 -8.04 16.00 15.35
C ARG A 183 -6.72 15.48 15.92
N TYR A 184 -6.12 14.49 15.25
CA TYR A 184 -4.86 13.87 15.64
C TYR A 184 -3.71 14.30 14.71
N GLY A 185 -3.99 15.17 13.74
CA GLY A 185 -3.06 15.51 12.67
C GLY A 185 -2.95 14.42 11.59
N LEU A 186 -3.82 13.41 11.56
CA LEU A 186 -3.74 12.32 10.58
C LEU A 186 -4.56 12.68 9.35
N CYS A 187 -3.89 12.92 8.24
CA CYS A 187 -4.52 13.39 7.01
C CYS A 187 -4.26 12.47 5.84
N GLN A 188 -5.32 12.15 5.10
CA GLN A 188 -5.21 11.58 3.77
C GLN A 188 -4.55 12.63 2.85
N ILE A 189 -3.46 12.27 2.18
CA ILE A 189 -2.70 13.22 1.35
C ILE A 189 -3.11 13.15 -0.12
N TYR A 190 -3.37 11.94 -0.63
CA TYR A 190 -3.70 11.72 -2.03
C TYR A 190 -5.13 11.25 -2.22
N ALA A 191 -5.88 11.90 -3.11
CA ALA A 191 -7.29 11.61 -3.37
C ALA A 191 -7.50 10.21 -3.98
N ASN A 192 -6.53 9.70 -4.73
CA ASN A 192 -6.55 8.36 -5.31
C ASN A 192 -6.11 7.24 -4.33
N GLU A 193 -5.59 7.59 -3.15
CA GLU A 193 -5.05 6.64 -2.16
C GLU A 193 -5.73 6.87 -0.81
N THR A 194 -6.97 6.39 -0.67
CA THR A 194 -7.77 6.55 0.57
C THR A 194 -7.15 5.90 1.80
N TRP A 195 -6.13 5.07 1.60
CA TRP A 195 -5.40 4.35 2.64
C TRP A 195 -4.13 5.08 3.10
N HIS A 196 -3.59 6.05 2.34
CA HIS A 196 -2.31 6.71 2.62
C HIS A 196 -2.51 7.91 3.55
N TYR A 197 -1.94 7.85 4.76
CA TYR A 197 -2.00 8.90 5.77
C TYR A 197 -0.62 9.37 6.18
N GLU A 198 -0.52 10.68 6.40
CA GLU A 198 0.68 11.32 6.96
C GLU A 198 0.29 12.23 8.13
N LEU A 199 1.29 12.57 8.96
CA LEU A 199 1.11 13.54 10.02
C LEU A 199 1.17 14.97 9.47
N ARG A 200 0.17 15.78 9.83
CA ARG A 200 0.06 17.23 9.62
C ARG A 200 -0.29 17.84 10.98
N PRO A 201 0.71 18.25 11.80
CA PRO A 201 0.47 18.69 13.17
C PRO A 201 -0.55 19.82 13.28
N ASP A 202 -0.51 20.76 12.32
CA ASP A 202 -1.39 21.93 12.28
C ASP A 202 -2.85 21.55 11.94
N ALA A 203 -3.12 20.34 11.46
CA ALA A 203 -4.47 19.94 11.06
C ALA A 203 -5.44 19.81 12.25
N ALA A 204 -4.95 19.72 13.49
CA ALA A 204 -5.79 19.78 14.67
C ALA A 204 -6.47 21.16 14.84
N ASP A 205 -5.82 22.23 14.36
CA ASP A 205 -6.31 23.60 14.43
C ASP A 205 -6.94 24.04 13.10
N ASP A 206 -6.29 23.72 11.98
CA ASP A 206 -6.65 24.23 10.64
C ASP A 206 -7.46 23.23 9.79
N GLY A 207 -7.59 21.99 10.25
CA GLY A 207 -8.09 20.88 9.44
C GLY A 207 -7.04 20.33 8.47
N CYS A 208 -7.35 19.20 7.83
CA CYS A 208 -6.43 18.61 6.86
C CYS A 208 -6.25 19.51 5.62
N PRO A 209 -5.03 19.57 5.04
CA PRO A 209 -4.81 20.28 3.79
C PRO A 209 -5.64 19.67 2.65
N GLU A 210 -5.83 20.44 1.58
CA GLU A 210 -6.47 19.92 0.37
C GLU A 210 -5.68 18.71 -0.17
N MET A 211 -6.39 17.62 -0.44
CA MET A 211 -5.79 16.42 -1.01
C MET A 211 -5.26 16.69 -2.41
N LEU A 212 -4.05 16.20 -2.66
CA LEU A 212 -3.47 16.18 -3.99
C LEU A 212 -4.16 15.09 -4.84
N ALA A 213 -4.17 15.25 -6.16
CA ALA A 213 -4.86 14.29 -7.03
C ALA A 213 -4.25 12.88 -6.96
N ASP A 214 -2.92 12.83 -6.98
CA ASP A 214 -2.07 11.65 -6.83
C ASP A 214 -0.63 12.07 -6.47
N PRO A 215 0.30 11.15 -6.15
CA PRO A 215 1.69 11.49 -5.79
C PRO A 215 2.43 12.35 -6.83
N THR A 216 2.06 12.29 -8.11
CA THR A 216 2.75 13.12 -9.12
C THR A 216 2.41 14.60 -8.99
N ALA A 217 1.33 14.96 -8.29
CA ALA A 217 0.98 16.35 -7.99
C ALA A 217 1.73 16.90 -6.74
N ASP A 218 2.44 16.06 -6.00
CA ASP A 218 3.19 16.48 -4.81
C ASP A 218 4.56 17.07 -5.19
N PRO A 219 4.85 18.34 -4.82
CA PRO A 219 6.16 18.96 -5.06
C PRO A 219 7.34 18.17 -4.45
N ARG A 220 7.12 17.38 -3.39
CA ARG A 220 8.13 16.51 -2.78
C ARG A 220 8.56 15.38 -3.72
N MET A 221 7.68 14.96 -4.62
CA MET A 221 7.87 13.82 -5.53
C MET A 221 8.50 14.20 -6.89
N GLN A 222 8.80 15.49 -7.08
CA GLN A 222 9.30 16.07 -8.35
C GLN A 222 10.84 16.17 -8.42
N ARG A 223 11.56 15.46 -7.54
CA ARG A 223 13.03 15.51 -7.47
C ARG A 223 13.69 14.53 -8.42
#